data_AF-A0A954MEJ4-F1
#
_entry.id   AF-A0A954MEJ4-F1
#
_cell.length_a   1.000
_cell.length_b   1.000
_cell.length_c   1.000
_cell.angle_alpha   90.00
_cell.angle_beta   90.00
_cell.angle_gamma   90.00
#
_symmetry.space_group_name_H-M   'P 1'
#
loop_
_entity.id
_entity.type
_entity.pdbx_description
1 polymer ?
#
loop_
_entity_poly.entity_id
_entity_poly.type
_entity_poly.pdbx_seq_one_letter_code
_entity_poly.pdbx_strand_id
1 'polypeptide(L)'
;MSMKEAFLKALADNEDDVETRMVYSDWLDEQGEHEEAERQRQWPAAKAWLVEFCRMNNPDPDDPDPYECSIDYDELLSAAEEALKGDGGDHRLYVSCGSNMTMCDSLRAQSDEVWEKCSILLGLPLPPQNDRDSSFTCAC
;
A
#
# COMPACT_ATOMS: atom_id res chain seq x y z
N MET A 1 -18.99 3.05 -22.81
CA MET A 1 -18.17 3.46 -21.67
C MET A 1 -19.12 3.95 -20.60
N SER A 2 -19.18 3.28 -19.45
CA SER A 2 -19.95 3.72 -18.29
C SER A 2 -19.24 4.89 -17.58
N MET A 3 -19.95 5.62 -16.73
CA MET A 3 -19.34 6.69 -15.93
C MET A 3 -18.25 6.14 -14.99
N LYS A 4 -18.46 4.96 -14.41
CA LYS A 4 -17.44 4.22 -13.64
C LYS A 4 -16.18 3.95 -14.47
N GLU A 5 -16.33 3.45 -15.69
CA GLU A 5 -15.19 3.21 -16.59
C GLU A 5 -14.44 4.49 -16.95
N ALA A 6 -15.13 5.64 -17.05
CA ALA A 6 -14.50 6.92 -17.32
C ALA A 6 -13.66 7.41 -16.14
N PHE A 7 -14.17 7.31 -14.91
CA PHE A 7 -13.40 7.63 -13.70
C PHE A 7 -12.17 6.73 -13.55
N LEU A 8 -12.35 5.41 -13.68
CA LEU A 8 -11.25 4.46 -13.59
C LEU A 8 -10.18 4.71 -14.66
N LYS A 9 -10.60 5.08 -15.87
CA LYS A 9 -9.65 5.46 -16.93
C LYS A 9 -8.90 6.74 -16.58
N ALA A 10 -9.58 7.79 -16.11
CA ALA A 10 -8.94 9.04 -15.72
C ALA A 10 -7.93 8.82 -14.58
N LEU A 11 -8.26 7.99 -13.59
CA LEU A 11 -7.36 7.63 -12.50
C LEU A 11 -6.22 6.70 -12.93
N ALA A 12 -6.40 5.89 -13.98
CA ALA A 12 -5.29 5.13 -14.56
C ALA A 12 -4.31 6.04 -15.33
N ASP A 13 -4.80 7.13 -15.93
CA ASP A 13 -3.97 8.12 -16.64
C ASP A 13 -3.22 9.04 -15.64
N ASN A 14 -3.84 9.35 -14.49
CA ASN A 14 -3.23 10.10 -13.39
C ASN A 14 -3.79 9.63 -12.04
N GLU A 15 -3.08 8.71 -11.38
CA GLU A 15 -3.54 8.15 -10.11
C GLU A 15 -3.49 9.15 -8.95
N ASP A 16 -2.69 10.21 -9.05
CA ASP A 16 -2.57 11.24 -8.01
C ASP A 16 -3.59 12.38 -8.19
N ASP A 17 -4.54 12.24 -9.13
CA ASP A 17 -5.62 13.20 -9.31
C ASP A 17 -6.65 13.11 -8.16
N VAL A 18 -6.34 13.84 -7.08
CA VAL A 18 -7.19 13.94 -5.89
C VAL A 18 -8.58 14.48 -6.24
N GLU A 19 -8.70 15.45 -7.15
CA GLU A 19 -9.99 16.04 -7.52
C GLU A 19 -10.88 14.97 -8.20
N THR A 20 -10.32 14.25 -9.17
CA THR A 20 -11.03 13.15 -9.83
C THR A 20 -11.42 12.05 -8.82
N ARG A 21 -10.56 11.72 -7.84
CA ARG A 21 -10.90 10.75 -6.79
C ARG A 21 -12.05 11.22 -5.90
N MET A 22 -12.08 12.50 -5.51
CA MET A 22 -13.18 13.02 -4.68
C MET A 22 -14.50 12.99 -5.44
N VAL A 23 -14.52 13.44 -6.70
CA VAL A 23 -15.73 13.39 -7.54
C VAL A 23 -16.19 11.96 -7.77
N TYR A 24 -15.24 11.03 -8.00
CA TYR A 24 -15.57 9.61 -8.13
C TYR A 24 -16.16 9.04 -6.83
N SER A 25 -15.60 9.41 -5.68
CA SER A 25 -16.10 8.97 -4.37
C SER A 25 -17.54 9.44 -4.10
N ASP A 26 -17.86 10.69 -4.44
CA ASP A 26 -19.22 11.21 -4.27
C ASP A 26 -20.20 10.51 -5.22
N TRP A 27 -19.77 10.24 -6.46
CA TRP A 27 -20.58 9.48 -7.41
C TRP A 27 -20.84 8.04 -6.92
N LEU A 28 -19.83 7.36 -6.36
CA LEU A 28 -19.97 6.02 -5.77
C LEU A 28 -20.96 6.03 -4.59
N ASP A 29 -20.86 7.04 -3.73
CA ASP A 29 -21.74 7.23 -2.58
C ASP A 29 -23.21 7.39 -3.02
N GLU A 30 -23.45 8.18 -4.08
CA GLU A 30 -24.77 8.34 -4.69
C GLU A 30 -25.32 7.05 -5.30
N GLN A 31 -24.46 6.16 -5.79
CA GLN A 31 -24.86 4.84 -6.29
C GLN A 31 -25.07 3.81 -5.17
N GLY A 32 -24.81 4.17 -3.91
CA GLY A 32 -24.88 3.26 -2.76
C GLY A 32 -23.62 2.41 -2.54
N GLU A 33 -22.53 2.67 -3.27
CA GLU A 33 -21.22 2.03 -3.09
C GLU A 33 -20.41 2.74 -1.97
N HIS A 34 -21.01 2.90 -0.78
CA HIS A 34 -20.46 3.71 0.32
C HIS A 34 -19.07 3.27 0.81
N GLU A 35 -18.80 1.97 0.87
CA GLU A 35 -17.50 1.43 1.32
C GLU A 35 -16.38 1.78 0.32
N GLU A 36 -16.67 1.65 -0.98
CA GLU A 36 -15.73 2.00 -2.04
C GLU A 36 -15.54 3.52 -2.12
N ALA A 37 -16.60 4.31 -1.90
CA ALA A 37 -16.52 5.76 -1.80
C ALA A 37 -15.54 6.19 -0.69
N GLU A 38 -15.70 5.64 0.51
CA GLU A 38 -14.80 5.94 1.64
C GLU A 38 -13.35 5.53 1.34
N ARG A 39 -13.15 4.36 0.72
CA ARG A 39 -11.81 3.94 0.28
C ARG A 39 -11.16 4.94 -0.67
N GLN A 40 -11.90 5.43 -1.66
CA GLN A 40 -11.40 6.44 -2.60
C GLN A 40 -11.03 7.76 -1.91
N ARG A 41 -11.75 8.15 -0.84
CA ARG A 41 -11.42 9.34 -0.03
C ARG A 41 -10.14 9.16 0.77
N GLN A 42 -9.89 7.95 1.27
CA GLN A 42 -8.69 7.63 2.05
C GLN A 42 -7.45 7.40 1.19
N TRP A 43 -7.62 7.03 -0.08
CA TRP A 43 -6.55 6.66 -1.00
C TRP A 43 -5.38 7.66 -1.05
N PRO A 44 -5.59 8.99 -1.20
CA PRO A 44 -4.47 9.93 -1.29
C PRO A 44 -3.63 10.00 0.00
N ALA A 45 -4.28 9.96 1.15
CA ALA A 45 -3.60 9.97 2.45
C ALA A 45 -2.83 8.66 2.69
N ALA A 46 -3.41 7.52 2.28
CA ALA A 46 -2.75 6.22 2.36
C ALA A 46 -1.48 6.16 1.49
N LYS A 47 -1.54 6.67 0.25
CA LYS A 47 -0.36 6.72 -0.64
C LYS A 47 0.72 7.62 -0.06
N ALA A 48 0.37 8.84 0.34
CA ALA A 48 1.32 9.78 0.93
C ALA A 48 2.03 9.20 2.16
N TRP A 49 1.28 8.48 3.02
CA TRP A 49 1.84 7.81 4.18
C TRP A 49 2.84 6.72 3.79
N LEU A 50 2.51 5.84 2.83
CA LEU A 50 3.42 4.75 2.42
C LEU A 50 4.68 5.27 1.74
N VAL A 51 4.56 6.30 0.89
CA VAL A 51 5.73 6.96 0.27
C VAL A 51 6.65 7.54 1.34
N GLU A 52 6.09 8.24 2.32
CA GLU A 52 6.86 8.82 3.42
C GLU A 52 7.46 7.74 4.33
N PHE A 53 6.73 6.66 4.60
CA PHE A 53 7.21 5.50 5.35
C PHE A 53 8.44 4.89 4.68
N CYS A 54 8.41 4.66 3.37
CA CYS A 54 9.58 4.15 2.66
C CYS A 54 10.75 5.15 2.71
N ARG A 55 10.47 6.44 2.50
CA ARG A 55 11.51 7.49 2.54
C ARG A 55 12.21 7.58 3.90
N MET A 56 11.46 7.49 4.99
CA MET A 56 11.99 7.67 6.35
C MET A 56 12.75 6.46 6.88
N ASN A 57 12.53 5.27 6.30
CA ASN A 57 13.10 4.02 6.78
C ASN A 57 14.07 3.36 5.79
N ASN A 58 14.31 3.99 4.63
CA ASN A 58 15.36 3.60 3.70
C ASN A 58 16.71 4.23 4.08
N PRO A 59 17.83 3.67 3.58
CA PRO A 59 19.15 4.25 3.76
C PRO A 59 19.21 5.65 3.15
N ASP A 60 20.07 6.50 3.69
CA ASP A 60 20.27 7.84 3.14
C ASP A 60 20.80 7.72 1.70
N PRO A 61 20.12 8.30 0.69
CA PRO A 61 20.61 8.26 -0.69
C PRO A 61 21.96 8.97 -0.86
N ASP A 62 22.32 9.89 0.05
CA ASP A 62 23.59 10.61 0.04
C ASP A 62 24.71 9.84 0.76
N ASP A 63 24.40 8.79 1.53
CA ASP A 63 25.35 7.89 2.20
C ASP A 63 24.91 6.42 2.11
N PRO A 64 24.92 5.82 0.91
CA PRO A 64 24.40 4.46 0.72
C PRO A 64 25.37 3.41 1.28
N ASP A 65 24.90 2.62 2.25
CA ASP A 65 25.57 1.38 2.63
C ASP A 65 25.34 0.35 1.50
N PRO A 66 26.41 -0.19 0.86
CA PRO A 66 26.28 -1.14 -0.25
C PRO A 66 25.66 -2.48 0.15
N TYR A 67 25.51 -2.75 1.44
CA TYR A 67 24.84 -3.92 1.96
C TYR A 67 23.38 -3.67 2.32
N GLU A 68 22.92 -2.41 2.36
CA GLU A 68 21.54 -2.04 2.62
C GLU A 68 20.75 -1.86 1.32
N CYS A 69 19.57 -2.49 1.22
CA CYS A 69 18.66 -2.27 0.09
C CYS A 69 17.55 -1.27 0.46
N SER A 70 17.35 -0.27 -0.41
CA SER A 70 16.15 0.55 -0.38
C SER A 70 14.96 -0.25 -0.87
N ILE A 71 13.81 -0.10 -0.20
CA ILE A 71 12.53 -0.60 -0.67
C ILE A 71 11.68 0.60 -1.04
N ASP A 72 11.33 0.75 -2.31
CA ASP A 72 10.45 1.84 -2.72
C ASP A 72 8.96 1.54 -2.47
N TYR A 73 8.12 2.54 -2.74
CA TYR A 73 6.67 2.42 -2.56
C TYR A 73 6.06 1.33 -3.46
N ASP A 74 6.51 1.23 -4.71
CA ASP A 74 5.95 0.29 -5.68
C ASP A 74 6.33 -1.15 -5.32
N GLU A 75 7.57 -1.38 -4.88
CA GLU A 75 8.05 -2.67 -4.38
C GLU A 75 7.26 -3.12 -3.14
N LEU A 76 7.05 -2.23 -2.18
CA LEU A 76 6.26 -2.53 -0.97
C LEU A 76 4.79 -2.83 -1.32
N LEU A 77 4.20 -2.03 -2.21
CA LEU A 77 2.81 -2.23 -2.64
C LEU A 77 2.63 -3.54 -3.43
N SER A 78 3.59 -3.88 -4.29
CA SER A 78 3.59 -5.13 -5.06
C SER A 78 3.68 -6.35 -4.14
N ALA A 79 4.57 -6.32 -3.15
CA ALA A 79 4.69 -7.38 -2.15
C ALA A 79 3.40 -7.55 -1.34
N ALA A 80 2.77 -6.43 -0.96
CA ALA A 80 1.48 -6.47 -0.29
C ALA A 80 0.38 -7.04 -1.20
N GLU A 81 0.36 -6.68 -2.49
CA GLU A 81 -0.61 -7.20 -3.44
C GLU A 81 -0.51 -8.72 -3.61
N GLU A 82 0.71 -9.25 -3.76
CA GLU A 82 0.95 -10.69 -3.83
C GLU A 82 0.46 -11.41 -2.58
N ALA A 83 0.75 -10.85 -1.40
CA ALA A 83 0.35 -11.42 -0.12
C ALA A 83 -1.18 -11.37 0.12
N LEU A 84 -1.85 -10.32 -0.35
CA LEU A 84 -3.31 -10.19 -0.26
C LEU A 84 -4.05 -11.07 -1.27
N LYS A 85 -3.46 -11.33 -2.45
CA LYS A 85 -4.03 -12.21 -3.48
C LYS A 85 -3.68 -13.69 -3.29
N GLY A 86 -2.69 -14.02 -2.45
CA GLY A 86 -2.19 -15.38 -2.28
C GLY A 86 -3.27 -16.38 -1.85
N ASP A 87 -3.51 -17.39 -2.70
CA ASP A 87 -4.39 -18.52 -2.39
C ASP A 87 -3.69 -19.47 -1.41
N GLY A 88 -4.18 -19.55 -0.16
CA GLY A 88 -3.72 -20.56 0.80
C GLY A 88 -3.58 -20.14 2.26
N GLY A 89 -3.87 -18.87 2.59
CA GLY A 89 -3.86 -18.38 3.97
C GLY A 89 -2.48 -18.11 4.56
N ASP A 90 -1.43 -18.01 3.73
CA ASP A 90 -0.11 -17.51 4.15
C ASP A 90 0.04 -16.05 3.67
N HIS A 91 -0.52 -15.11 4.43
CA HIS A 91 -0.51 -13.68 4.12
C HIS A 91 0.81 -13.00 4.53
N ARG A 92 1.95 -13.62 4.22
CA ARG A 92 3.26 -13.06 4.54
C ARG A 92 3.67 -12.01 3.52
N LEU A 93 4.06 -10.84 4.02
CA LEU A 93 4.62 -9.75 3.24
C LEU A 93 6.12 -10.01 3.10
N TYR A 94 6.50 -10.53 1.93
CA TYR A 94 7.90 -10.80 1.59
C TYR A 94 8.52 -9.55 0.96
N VAL A 95 9.40 -8.88 1.69
CA VAL A 95 10.22 -7.78 1.15
C VAL A 95 11.71 -8.05 1.39
N SER A 96 12.51 -7.86 0.34
CA SER A 96 13.96 -8.01 0.41
C SER A 96 14.60 -6.72 0.93
N CYS A 97 14.66 -6.54 2.26
CA CYS A 97 15.27 -5.34 2.84
C CYS A 97 16.82 -5.36 2.80
N GLY A 98 17.48 -6.50 2.51
CA GLY A 98 18.93 -6.62 2.35
C GLY A 98 19.69 -5.88 3.46
N SER A 99 19.76 -6.43 4.67
CA SER A 99 20.35 -5.76 5.86
C SER A 99 19.82 -4.37 6.27
N ASN A 100 18.83 -3.78 5.58
CA ASN A 100 18.16 -2.55 6.03
C ASN A 100 17.30 -2.80 7.28
N MET A 101 17.97 -2.91 8.43
CA MET A 101 17.35 -3.24 9.70
C MET A 101 16.32 -2.19 10.12
N THR A 102 16.52 -0.92 9.75
CA THR A 102 15.58 0.18 10.05
C THR A 102 14.22 -0.03 9.38
N MET A 103 14.20 -0.34 8.08
CA MET A 103 12.96 -0.71 7.37
C MET A 103 12.34 -1.95 7.98
N CYS A 104 13.14 -2.97 8.22
CA CYS A 104 12.69 -4.24 8.76
C CYS A 104 12.07 -4.12 10.16
N ASP A 105 12.63 -3.31 11.05
CA ASP A 105 12.06 -3.05 12.37
C ASP A 105 10.82 -2.15 12.30
N SER A 106 10.80 -1.18 11.39
CA SER A 106 9.66 -0.28 11.18
C SER A 106 8.44 -1.01 10.63
N LEU A 107 8.63 -1.95 9.70
CA LEU A 107 7.57 -2.80 9.16
C LEU A 107 6.96 -3.68 10.26
N ARG A 108 7.77 -4.23 11.17
CA ARG A 108 7.27 -5.00 12.32
C ARG A 108 6.52 -4.12 13.32
N ALA A 109 7.05 -2.94 13.61
CA ALA A 109 6.46 -2.03 14.58
C ALA A 109 5.14 -1.40 14.10
N GLN A 110 5.00 -1.17 12.80
CA GLN A 110 3.86 -0.48 12.19
C GLN A 110 3.05 -1.39 11.25
N SER A 111 3.12 -2.71 11.45
CA SER A 111 2.51 -3.72 10.59
C SER A 111 1.05 -3.45 10.24
N ASP A 112 0.22 -3.20 11.25
CA ASP A 112 -1.22 -2.99 11.05
C ASP A 112 -1.48 -1.77 10.17
N GLU A 113 -0.73 -0.67 10.37
CA GLU A 113 -0.89 0.55 9.60
C GLU A 113 -0.42 0.37 8.15
N VAL A 114 0.70 -0.33 7.94
CA VAL A 114 1.18 -0.71 6.60
C VAL A 114 0.12 -1.54 5.87
N TRP A 115 -0.43 -2.56 6.52
CA TRP A 115 -1.48 -3.40 5.94
C TRP A 115 -2.75 -2.60 5.62
N GLU A 116 -3.18 -1.71 6.52
CA GLU A 116 -4.32 -0.82 6.30
C GLU A 116 -4.11 0.06 5.06
N LYS A 117 -2.94 0.70 4.94
CA LYS A 117 -2.67 1.58 3.79
C LYS A 117 -2.62 0.77 2.48
N CYS A 118 -1.96 -0.39 2.48
CA CYS A 118 -1.93 -1.26 1.31
C CYS A 118 -3.33 -1.76 0.90
N SER A 119 -4.16 -2.13 1.87
CA SER A 119 -5.56 -2.55 1.62
C SER A 119 -6.39 -1.44 0.99
N ILE A 120 -6.28 -0.20 1.50
CA ILE A 120 -6.93 0.97 0.92
C ILE A 120 -6.49 1.19 -0.53
N LEU A 121 -5.18 1.13 -0.80
CA LEU A 121 -4.64 1.39 -2.14
C LEU A 121 -5.05 0.33 -3.17
N LEU A 122 -4.97 -0.95 -2.77
CA LEU A 122 -5.22 -2.09 -3.64
C LEU A 122 -6.71 -2.44 -3.77
N GLY A 123 -7.57 -1.96 -2.85
CA GLY A 123 -8.97 -2.37 -2.81
C GLY A 123 -9.15 -3.85 -2.46
N LEU A 124 -8.18 -4.42 -1.75
CA LEU A 124 -8.17 -5.81 -1.32
C LEU A 124 -8.44 -5.89 0.19
N PRO A 125 -9.17 -6.90 0.67
CA PRO A 125 -9.47 -7.03 2.09
C PRO A 125 -8.20 -7.26 2.90
N LEU A 126 -8.18 -6.72 4.12
CA LEU A 126 -7.08 -6.99 5.05
C LEU A 126 -6.98 -8.49 5.39
N PRO A 127 -5.77 -9.00 5.63
CA PRO A 127 -5.61 -10.36 6.13
C PRO A 127 -6.13 -10.47 7.57
N PRO A 128 -6.43 -11.68 8.08
CA PRO A 128 -6.77 -11.90 9.48
C PRO A 128 -5.72 -11.31 10.43
N GLN A 129 -6.12 -10.83 11.61
CA GLN A 129 -5.22 -10.17 12.56
C GLN A 129 -3.98 -11.02 12.91
N ASN A 130 -4.16 -12.33 13.07
CA ASN A 130 -3.08 -13.26 13.42
C ASN A 130 -1.98 -13.35 12.33
N ASP A 131 -2.33 -13.03 11.09
CA ASP A 131 -1.39 -13.10 9.96
C ASP A 131 -0.66 -11.76 9.78
N ARG A 132 -1.19 -10.65 10.31
CA ARG A 132 -0.52 -9.33 10.31
C ARG A 132 0.69 -9.31 11.25
N ASP A 133 0.57 -9.93 12.41
CA ASP A 133 1.60 -9.93 13.46
C ASP A 133 2.89 -10.72 13.09
N SER A 134 2.83 -11.57 12.06
CA SER A 134 3.90 -12.53 11.74
C SER A 134 4.41 -12.46 10.29
N SER A 135 4.01 -11.43 9.54
CA SER A 135 4.13 -11.43 8.08
C SER A 135 5.48 -10.98 7.50
N PHE A 136 6.40 -10.40 8.26
CA PHE A 136 7.62 -9.80 7.68
C PHE A 136 8.84 -10.72 7.79
N THR A 137 9.14 -11.40 6.70
CA THR A 137 10.42 -12.08 6.51
C THR A 137 11.27 -11.27 5.55
N CYS A 138 12.33 -10.67 6.08
CA CYS A 138 13.43 -10.19 5.25
C CYS A 138 14.44 -11.30 5.08
N ALA A 139 14.82 -11.57 3.83
CA ALA A 139 16.06 -12.25 3.54
C ALA A 139 17.21 -11.25 3.74
N CYS A 140 17.94 -11.41 4.84
CA CYS A 140 19.19 -10.70 5.11
C CYS A 140 20.38 -11.42 4.47
#